data_AF-A0A7Z9ZYD1-F1
#
_entry.id   AF-A0A7Z9ZYD1-F1
#
_cell.length_a   1.000
_cell.length_b   1.000
_cell.length_c   1.000
_cell.angle_alpha   90.00
_cell.angle_beta   90.00
_cell.angle_gamma   90.00
#
_symmetry.space_group_name_H-M   'P 1'
#
loop_
_entity.id
_entity.type
_entity.pdbx_description
1 polymer ?
#
loop_
_entity_poly.entity_id
_entity_poly.type
_entity_poly.pdbx_seq_one_letter_code
_entity_poly.pdbx_strand_id
1 'polypeptide(L)'
;DRALAKALVASCDLLPLGGSFFVPRRAVRDLALKVGDWLVAGVSMAFVFSVVLVAVDVAFSFVARTVPQVSALLILLPVRAFLAVLLLVLFLDPLLRVLRAAGLSMAGATLELARAVSGGR
;
A
#
# COMPACT_ATOMS: atom_id res chain seq x y z
N ASP A 1 15.29 7.49 -6.08
CA ASP A 1 16.66 7.32 -5.54
C ASP A 1 17.38 8.63 -5.18
N ARG A 2 17.59 9.57 -6.11
CA ARG A 2 18.27 10.84 -5.77
C ARG A 2 17.59 11.66 -4.67
N ALA A 3 16.26 11.62 -4.60
CA ALA A 3 15.49 12.32 -3.57
C ALA A 3 15.70 11.73 -2.16
N LEU A 4 15.78 10.39 -2.05
CA LEU A 4 16.00 9.71 -0.77
C LEU A 4 17.41 9.98 -0.25
N ALA A 5 18.41 9.91 -1.14
CA ALA A 5 19.80 10.23 -0.78
C ALA A 5 19.95 11.68 -0.30
N LYS A 6 19.30 12.64 -0.98
CA LYS A 6 19.26 14.04 -0.52
C LYS A 6 18.57 14.20 0.83
N ALA A 7 17.47 13.48 1.06
CA ALA A 7 16.76 13.51 2.33
C ALA A 7 17.58 12.92 3.48
N LEU A 8 18.33 11.84 3.23
CA LEU A 8 19.24 11.21 4.19
C LEU A 8 20.39 12.16 4.57
N VAL A 9 21.04 12.78 3.58
CA VAL A 9 22.11 13.75 3.84
C VAL A 9 21.58 14.94 4.64
N ALA A 10 20.41 15.48 4.28
CA ALA A 10 19.78 16.57 5.04
C ALA A 10 19.38 16.16 6.46
N SER A 11 19.12 14.88 6.72
CA SER A 11 18.80 14.40 8.07
C SER A 11 20.02 14.40 9.00
N CYS A 12 21.24 14.24 8.47
CA CYS A 12 22.48 14.32 9.25
C CYS A 12 22.73 15.73 9.78
N ASP A 13 22.29 16.77 9.06
CA ASP A 13 22.36 18.16 9.53
C ASP A 13 21.33 18.45 10.63
N LEU A 14 20.22 17.70 10.66
CA LEU A 14 19.12 17.88 11.62
C LEU A 14 19.27 17.00 12.87
N LEU A 15 19.93 15.85 12.77
CA LEU A 15 20.24 14.93 13.87
C LEU A 15 21.75 14.65 13.93
N PRO A 16 22.54 15.48 14.64
CA PRO A 16 23.97 15.26 14.77
C PRO A 16 24.25 13.99 15.58
N LEU A 17 25.10 13.10 15.06
CA LEU A 17 25.50 11.86 15.72
C LEU A 17 26.09 12.13 17.12
N GLY A 18 25.52 11.50 18.15
CA GLY A 18 26.04 11.56 19.54
C GLY A 18 25.27 12.44 20.53
N GLY A 19 24.20 13.14 20.11
CA GLY A 19 23.32 13.90 21.02
C GLY A 19 22.16 13.08 21.60
N SER A 20 21.60 13.48 22.75
CA SER A 20 20.30 12.96 23.21
C SER A 20 19.18 13.68 22.46
N PHE A 21 18.48 12.97 21.58
CA PHE A 21 17.34 13.53 20.84
C PHE A 21 16.04 13.12 21.51
N PHE A 22 15.15 14.08 21.75
CA PHE A 22 13.81 13.79 22.26
C PHE A 22 12.83 13.77 21.09
N VAL A 23 12.38 12.58 20.68
CA VAL A 23 11.30 12.48 19.69
C VAL A 23 9.97 12.69 20.42
N PRO A 24 9.16 13.71 20.07
CA PRO A 24 7.89 13.94 20.74
C PRO A 24 6.97 12.73 20.54
N ARG A 25 6.36 12.23 21.63
CA ARG A 25 5.38 11.11 21.56
C ARG A 25 4.25 11.37 20.55
N ARG A 26 3.86 12.64 20.36
CA ARG A 26 2.84 13.05 19.38
C ARG A 26 3.31 12.73 17.95
N ALA A 27 4.55 13.04 17.62
CA ALA A 27 5.12 12.81 16.29
C ALA A 27 5.19 11.30 15.94
N VAL A 28 5.54 10.46 16.92
CA VAL A 28 5.51 8.99 16.75
C VAL A 28 4.09 8.47 16.58
N ARG A 29 3.13 8.97 17.38
CA ARG A 29 1.72 8.58 17.28
C ARG A 29 1.14 8.95 15.92
N ASP A 30 1.42 10.14 15.43
CA ASP A 30 0.89 10.63 14.15
C ASP A 30 1.47 9.85 12.97
N LEU A 31 2.74 9.43 13.06
CA LEU A 31 3.34 8.50 12.10
C LEU A 31 2.64 7.12 12.13
N ALA A 32 2.37 6.57 13.31
CA ALA A 32 1.68 5.30 13.47
C ALA A 32 0.25 5.34 12.90
N LEU A 33 -0.48 6.45 13.09
CA LEU A 33 -1.80 6.66 12.52
C LEU A 33 -1.76 6.72 10.99
N LYS A 34 -0.80 7.46 10.41
CA LYS A 34 -0.62 7.53 8.94
C LYS A 34 -0.31 6.16 8.32
N VAL A 35 0.50 5.34 8.99
CA VAL A 35 0.76 3.96 8.55
C VAL A 35 -0.52 3.11 8.61
N GLY A 36 -1.33 3.28 9.67
CA GLY A 36 -2.63 2.64 9.78
C GLY A 36 -3.57 3.01 8.63
N ASP A 37 -3.66 4.29 8.29
CA ASP A 37 -4.50 4.78 7.19
C ASP A 37 -4.11 4.16 5.84
N TRP A 38 -2.80 4.02 5.56
CA TRP A 38 -2.34 3.36 4.33
C TRP A 38 -2.61 1.87 4.32
N LEU A 39 -2.50 1.20 5.47
CA LEU A 39 -2.84 -0.22 5.58
C LEU A 39 -4.32 -0.44 5.28
N VAL A 40 -5.21 0.39 5.87
CA VAL A 40 -6.65 0.35 5.62
C VAL A 40 -6.94 0.62 4.14
N ALA A 41 -6.29 1.62 3.55
CA ALA A 41 -6.44 1.91 2.12
C ALA A 41 -6.00 0.73 1.23
N GLY A 42 -4.86 0.11 1.52
CA GLY A 42 -4.36 -1.05 0.80
C GLY A 42 -5.28 -2.27 0.92
N VAL A 43 -5.76 -2.57 2.13
CA VAL A 43 -6.71 -3.67 2.37
C VAL A 43 -8.05 -3.40 1.68
N SER A 44 -8.57 -2.17 1.75
CA SER A 44 -9.83 -1.82 1.10
C SER A 44 -9.79 -2.02 -0.42
N MET A 45 -8.67 -1.67 -1.06
CA MET A 45 -8.47 -1.98 -2.48
C MET A 45 -8.39 -3.48 -2.72
N ALA A 46 -7.52 -4.20 -1.99
CA ALA A 46 -7.36 -5.65 -2.13
C ALA A 46 -8.66 -6.42 -1.92
N PHE A 47 -9.54 -5.92 -1.05
CA PHE A 47 -10.85 -6.50 -0.78
C PHE A 47 -11.74 -6.50 -2.04
N VAL A 48 -11.81 -5.39 -2.77
CA VAL A 48 -12.60 -5.30 -4.02
C VAL A 48 -12.14 -6.33 -5.05
N PHE A 49 -10.83 -6.46 -5.26
CA PHE A 49 -10.27 -7.50 -6.15
C PHE A 49 -10.63 -8.91 -5.68
N SER A 50 -10.48 -9.15 -4.37
CA SER A 50 -10.72 -10.46 -3.78
C SER A 50 -12.17 -10.88 -3.90
N VAL A 51 -13.13 -9.97 -3.67
CA VAL A 51 -14.56 -10.24 -3.82
C VAL A 51 -14.90 -10.64 -5.25
N VAL A 52 -14.38 -9.93 -6.24
CA VAL A 52 -14.63 -10.25 -7.66
C VAL A 52 -14.07 -11.62 -8.02
N LEU A 53 -12.83 -11.92 -7.62
CA LEU A 53 -12.21 -13.22 -7.90
C LEU A 53 -12.94 -14.37 -7.21
N VAL A 54 -13.37 -14.19 -5.95
CA VAL A 54 -14.15 -15.19 -5.21
C VAL A 54 -15.52 -15.40 -5.86
N ALA A 55 -16.19 -14.35 -6.33
CA ALA A 55 -17.47 -14.49 -7.04
C ALA A 55 -17.32 -15.34 -8.31
N VAL A 56 -16.21 -15.17 -9.04
CA VAL A 56 -15.89 -16.00 -10.21
C VAL A 56 -15.60 -17.44 -9.81
N ASP A 57 -14.82 -17.68 -8.73
CA ASP A 57 -14.57 -19.04 -8.23
C ASP A 57 -15.88 -19.75 -7.86
N VAL A 58 -16.82 -19.04 -7.22
CA VAL A 58 -18.16 -19.57 -6.89
C VAL A 58 -18.95 -19.89 -8.15
N ALA A 59 -18.98 -18.99 -9.13
CA ALA A 59 -19.68 -19.23 -10.41
C ALA A 59 -19.12 -20.46 -11.14
N PHE A 60 -17.80 -20.60 -11.22
CA PHE A 60 -17.16 -21.76 -11.83
C PHE A 60 -17.37 -23.05 -11.06
N SER A 61 -17.54 -22.98 -9.73
CA SER A 61 -17.92 -24.14 -8.92
C SER A 61 -19.28 -24.70 -9.35
N PHE A 62 -20.26 -23.85 -9.66
CA PHE A 62 -21.54 -24.28 -10.20
C PHE A 62 -21.39 -24.90 -11.60
N VAL A 63 -20.60 -24.27 -12.48
CA VAL A 63 -20.33 -24.80 -13.83
C VAL A 63 -19.67 -26.17 -13.78
N ALA A 64 -18.69 -26.36 -12.89
CA ALA A 64 -18.00 -27.64 -12.71
C ALA A 64 -18.95 -28.77 -12.28
N ARG A 65 -20.03 -28.45 -11.56
CA ARG A 65 -21.08 -29.42 -11.21
C ARG A 65 -21.98 -29.78 -12.39
N THR A 66 -22.20 -28.86 -13.32
CA THR A 66 -23.03 -29.09 -14.52
C THR A 66 -22.30 -29.82 -15.64
N VAL A 67 -20.98 -29.62 -15.77
CA VAL A 67 -20.16 -30.26 -16.81
C VAL A 67 -18.94 -30.89 -16.15
N PRO A 68 -19.06 -32.10 -15.57
CA PRO A 68 -17.99 -32.74 -14.80
C PRO A 68 -16.76 -33.12 -15.65
N GLN A 69 -16.93 -33.19 -16.97
CA GLN A 69 -15.87 -33.52 -17.92
C GLN A 69 -14.92 -32.34 -18.19
N VAL A 70 -15.35 -31.12 -17.85
CA VAL A 70 -14.49 -29.94 -17.92
C VAL A 70 -13.65 -29.92 -16.66
N SER A 71 -12.37 -30.24 -16.78
CA SER A 71 -11.40 -30.02 -15.72
C SER A 71 -11.44 -28.54 -15.32
N ALA A 72 -12.06 -28.25 -14.17
CA ALA A 72 -12.22 -26.88 -13.70
C ALA A 72 -10.88 -26.13 -13.68
N LEU A 73 -9.79 -26.81 -13.31
CA LEU A 73 -8.42 -26.27 -13.36
C LEU A 73 -7.99 -25.77 -14.75
N LEU A 74 -8.34 -26.47 -15.83
CA LEU A 74 -7.92 -26.13 -17.20
C LEU A 74 -8.60 -24.86 -17.73
N ILE A 75 -9.83 -24.56 -17.28
CA ILE A 75 -10.58 -23.37 -17.72
C ILE A 75 -10.51 -22.24 -16.69
N LEU A 76 -10.60 -22.56 -15.40
CA LEU A 76 -10.62 -21.58 -14.31
C LEU A 76 -9.31 -20.81 -14.23
N LEU A 77 -8.16 -21.48 -14.37
CA LEU A 77 -6.85 -20.80 -14.27
C LEU A 77 -6.65 -19.73 -15.35
N PRO A 78 -6.86 -20.02 -16.66
CA PRO A 78 -6.77 -18.99 -17.70
C PRO A 78 -7.77 -17.84 -17.48
N VAL A 79 -9.02 -18.16 -17.12
CA VAL A 79 -10.05 -17.14 -16.89
C VAL A 79 -9.70 -16.27 -15.70
N ARG A 80 -9.23 -16.85 -14.59
CA ARG A 80 -8.80 -16.13 -13.40
C ARG A 80 -7.59 -15.24 -13.68
N ALA A 81 -6.61 -15.74 -14.43
CA ALA A 81 -5.44 -14.95 -14.83
C ALA A 81 -5.85 -13.76 -15.71
N PHE A 82 -6.71 -13.98 -16.71
CA PHE A 82 -7.25 -12.92 -17.55
C PHE A 82 -8.00 -11.88 -16.73
N LEU A 83 -8.87 -12.31 -15.82
CA LEU A 83 -9.64 -11.43 -14.95
C LEU A 83 -8.74 -10.62 -14.01
N ALA A 84 -7.71 -11.24 -13.45
CA ALA A 84 -6.74 -10.57 -12.58
C ALA A 84 -5.98 -9.46 -13.33
N VAL A 85 -5.55 -9.73 -14.57
CA VAL A 85 -4.90 -8.71 -15.42
C VAL A 85 -5.89 -7.60 -15.79
N LEU A 86 -7.12 -7.96 -16.16
CA LEU A 86 -8.16 -6.98 -16.50
C LEU A 86 -8.45 -6.05 -15.32
N LEU A 87 -8.62 -6.62 -14.12
CA LEU A 87 -8.81 -5.83 -12.91
C LEU A 87 -7.60 -4.96 -12.61
N LEU A 88 -6.37 -5.49 -12.76
CA LEU A 88 -5.16 -4.70 -12.56
C LEU A 88 -5.13 -3.48 -13.47
N VAL A 89 -5.47 -3.65 -14.75
CA VAL A 89 -5.54 -2.55 -15.72
C VAL A 89 -6.62 -1.54 -15.34
N LEU A 90 -7.82 -2.00 -14.97
CA LEU A 90 -8.95 -1.14 -14.63
C LEU A 90 -8.72 -0.33 -13.36
N PHE A 91 -8.00 -0.89 -12.40
CA PHE A 91 -7.68 -0.25 -11.12
C PHE A 91 -6.26 0.34 -11.06
N LEU A 92 -5.51 0.31 -12.17
CA LEU A 92 -4.13 0.81 -12.21
C LEU A 92 -4.06 2.29 -11.82
N ASP A 93 -4.91 3.11 -12.42
CA ASP A 93 -4.98 4.55 -12.16
C ASP A 93 -5.34 4.87 -10.70
N PRO A 94 -6.43 4.31 -10.14
CA PRO A 94 -6.72 4.43 -8.71
C PRO A 94 -5.55 4.00 -7.82
N LEU A 95 -4.91 2.87 -8.12
CA LEU A 95 -3.78 2.35 -7.36
C LEU A 95 -2.60 3.34 -7.37
N LEU A 96 -2.26 3.89 -8.54
CA LEU A 96 -1.21 4.90 -8.67
C LEU A 96 -1.54 6.18 -7.90
N ARG A 97 -2.80 6.61 -7.86
CA ARG A 97 -3.23 7.78 -7.07
C ARG A 97 -3.04 7.54 -5.58
N VAL A 98 -3.43 6.38 -5.09
CA VAL A 98 -3.25 6.00 -3.67
C VAL A 98 -1.76 5.90 -3.31
N LEU A 99 -0.95 5.25 -4.16
CA LEU A 99 0.50 5.16 -3.95
C LEU A 99 1.17 6.53 -3.91
N ARG A 100 0.77 7.45 -4.79
CA ARG A 100 1.29 8.83 -4.79
C ARG A 100 0.86 9.59 -3.54
N ALA A 101 -0.41 9.48 -3.14
CA ALA A 101 -0.91 10.11 -1.93
C ALA A 101 -0.21 9.58 -0.66
N ALA A 102 0.04 8.27 -0.60
CA ALA A 102 0.83 7.66 0.48
C ALA A 102 2.27 8.17 0.49
N GLY A 103 2.94 8.22 -0.67
CA GLY A 103 4.29 8.75 -0.78
C GLY A 103 4.43 10.21 -0.36
N LEU A 104 3.49 11.06 -0.78
CA LEU A 104 3.46 12.48 -0.39
C LEU A 104 3.19 12.67 1.11
N SER A 105 2.25 11.90 1.68
CA SER A 105 1.94 11.99 3.11
C SER A 105 3.08 11.44 3.99
N MET A 106 3.81 10.42 3.53
CA MET A 106 5.04 9.93 4.18
C MET A 106 6.12 11.01 4.20
N ALA A 107 6.38 11.64 3.05
CA ALA A 107 7.39 12.70 2.94
C ALA A 107 7.05 13.92 3.82
N GLY A 108 5.76 14.25 3.94
CA GLY A 108 5.30 15.28 4.88
C GLY A 108 5.52 14.87 6.34
N ALA A 109 5.17 13.63 6.70
CA ALA A 109 5.33 13.12 8.07
C ALA A 109 6.79 13.09 8.52
N THR A 110 7.72 12.69 7.65
CA THR A 110 9.16 12.66 7.96
C THR A 110 9.73 14.06 8.12
N LEU A 111 9.27 15.04 7.33
CA LEU A 111 9.69 16.44 7.48
C LEU A 111 9.16 17.06 8.78
N GLU A 112 7.90 16.79 9.15
CA GLU A 112 7.32 17.21 10.42
C GLU A 112 8.10 16.63 11.61
N LEU A 113 8.44 15.34 11.54
CA LEU A 113 9.25 14.68 12.55
C LEU A 113 10.63 15.34 12.67
N ALA A 114 11.28 15.61 11.53
CA ALA A 114 12.60 16.24 11.50
C ALA A 114 12.59 17.67 12.06
N ARG A 115 11.54 18.46 11.77
CA ARG A 115 11.33 19.79 12.35
C ARG A 115 11.02 19.76 13.83
N ALA A 116 10.22 18.79 14.28
CA ALA A 116 9.88 18.65 15.70
C ALA A 116 11.10 18.28 16.55
N VAL A 117 12.06 17.54 15.98
CA VAL A 117 13.34 17.25 16.61
C VAL A 117 14.28 18.46 16.61
N SER A 118 14.31 19.28 15.54
CA SER A 118 15.19 20.46 15.48
C SER A 118 14.67 21.68 16.27
N GLY A 119 13.37 21.80 16.48
CA GLY A 119 12.73 22.88 17.24
C GLY A 119 12.71 22.68 18.76
N GLY A 120 13.08 21.49 19.25
CA GLY A 120 13.17 21.16 20.69
C GLY A 120 14.49 21.56 21.33
N ARG A 121 14.90 22.82 21.18
CA ARG A 121 15.92 23.46 22.04
C ARG A 121 15.26 24.05 23.28
#